data_AF-A0A8X6FAS3-F1
#
_entry.id   AF-A0A8X6FAS3-F1
#
_cell.length_a   1.000
_cell.length_b   1.000
_cell.length_c   1.000
_cell.angle_alpha   90.00
_cell.angle_beta   90.00
_cell.angle_gamma   90.00
#
_symmetry.space_group_name_H-M   'P 1'
#
loop_
_entity.id
_entity.type
_entity.pdbx_description
1 polymer ?
#
loop_
_entity_poly.entity_id
_entity_poly.type
_entity_poly.pdbx_seq_one_letter_code
_entity_poly.pdbx_strand_id
1 'polypeptide(L)'
;MFYKDTSSAFDDTDLTPAGTNLGLKQRYERVKEGKIFDMCGFLHIDLGTQPRLLISGTTVRVRLLKAKDNFSLLAKTGDFRLQIENISLFIRKCDVSSSIVIAHEKALEQALVQMPFTRIETKTFTLSSGLKSIIIPNAMNGILPSRMVLGLVSNAAFNGDFKKNPFNFKNYNLSYISLSENGVQIPMSAYTPSYKNNLFARNYLSLFTDLAQHNTNISLVEYKNSSCLYVFDLTQDYSASDPFNNVARSGDISIHLKFDEILPETATLLVYMEMQSLIEIDKSRNIFTDF
;
A
#
# COMPACT_ATOMS: atom_id res chain seq x y z
N MET A 1 1.71 -17.04 -9.39
CA MET A 1 2.72 -16.12 -9.97
C MET A 1 3.69 -15.52 -8.95
N PHE A 2 3.63 -15.88 -7.66
CA PHE A 2 4.48 -15.24 -6.64
C PHE A 2 5.86 -15.90 -6.58
N TYR A 3 6.84 -15.25 -7.21
CA TYR A 3 8.26 -15.48 -7.01
C TYR A 3 8.88 -14.14 -6.66
N LYS A 4 9.57 -14.05 -5.53
CA LYS A 4 10.13 -12.81 -5.02
C LYS A 4 11.30 -12.36 -5.90
N ASP A 5 11.35 -11.08 -6.25
CA ASP A 5 12.50 -10.50 -6.93
C ASP A 5 13.74 -10.55 -6.03
N THR A 6 14.91 -10.72 -6.65
CA THR A 6 16.16 -10.77 -5.91
C THR A 6 16.53 -9.36 -5.42
N SER A 7 16.84 -9.25 -4.12
CA SER A 7 17.31 -8.00 -3.50
C SER A 7 18.42 -7.35 -4.34
N SER A 8 18.36 -6.02 -4.52
CA SER A 8 19.27 -5.22 -5.37
C SER A 8 19.23 -5.48 -6.89
N ALA A 9 18.43 -6.44 -7.36
CA ALA A 9 18.33 -6.81 -8.78
C ALA A 9 16.91 -6.59 -9.35
N PHE A 10 16.08 -5.77 -8.71
CA PHE A 10 14.68 -5.58 -9.11
C PHE A 10 14.52 -5.07 -10.55
N ASP A 11 15.46 -4.23 -11.01
CA ASP A 11 15.48 -3.67 -12.37
C ASP A 11 16.34 -4.51 -13.34
N ASP A 12 16.91 -5.65 -12.88
CA ASP A 12 17.65 -6.55 -13.75
C ASP A 12 16.68 -7.37 -14.62
N THR A 13 16.71 -7.07 -15.91
CA THR A 13 15.86 -7.69 -16.94
C THR A 13 16.58 -8.78 -17.73
N ASP A 14 17.80 -9.18 -17.32
CA ASP A 14 18.55 -10.23 -17.99
C ASP A 14 18.00 -11.63 -17.66
N LEU A 15 17.57 -12.33 -18.71
CA LEU A 15 17.02 -13.68 -18.63
C LEU A 15 18.08 -14.76 -18.88
N THR A 16 19.31 -14.39 -19.26
CA THR A 16 20.43 -15.34 -19.43
C THR A 16 20.96 -15.84 -18.08
N PRO A 17 21.83 -16.86 -18.03
CA PRO A 17 22.43 -17.31 -16.77
C PRO A 17 23.15 -16.21 -15.98
N ALA A 18 23.61 -15.13 -16.63
CA ALA A 18 24.25 -14.00 -15.97
C ALA A 18 23.29 -13.08 -15.18
N GLY A 19 21.99 -13.10 -15.52
CA GLY A 19 20.99 -12.31 -14.81
C GLY A 19 20.87 -12.67 -13.33
N THR A 20 20.72 -11.65 -12.50
CA THR A 20 20.72 -11.75 -11.04
C THR A 20 19.32 -11.78 -10.44
N ASN A 21 18.28 -11.35 -11.17
CA ASN A 21 16.90 -11.45 -10.72
C ASN A 21 16.32 -12.86 -10.95
N LEU A 22 16.46 -13.72 -9.95
CA LEU A 22 15.98 -15.11 -10.00
C LEU A 22 14.45 -15.20 -10.03
N GLY A 23 13.76 -14.28 -9.33
CA GLY A 23 12.31 -14.21 -9.32
C GLY A 23 11.75 -13.92 -10.71
N LEU A 24 12.32 -12.95 -11.42
CA LEU A 24 11.94 -12.65 -12.81
C LEU A 24 12.13 -13.86 -13.72
N LYS A 25 13.25 -14.59 -13.61
CA LYS A 25 13.51 -15.79 -14.43
C LYS A 25 12.45 -16.86 -14.21
N GLN A 26 12.10 -17.15 -12.96
CA GLN A 26 11.04 -18.11 -12.64
C GLN A 26 9.68 -17.65 -13.19
N ARG A 27 9.39 -16.35 -13.12
CA ARG A 27 8.17 -15.79 -13.69
C ARG A 27 8.14 -15.91 -15.22
N TYR A 28 9.24 -15.57 -15.88
CA TYR A 28 9.41 -15.65 -17.32
C TYR A 28 9.23 -17.09 -17.84
N GLU A 29 9.86 -18.08 -17.23
CA GLU A 29 9.77 -19.48 -17.65
C GLU A 29 8.33 -20.03 -17.65
N ARG A 30 7.48 -19.53 -16.74
CA ARG A 30 6.07 -19.91 -16.66
C ARG A 30 5.22 -19.33 -17.81
N VAL A 31 5.61 -18.19 -18.38
CA VAL A 31 4.78 -17.42 -19.33
C VAL A 31 5.42 -17.23 -20.72
N LYS A 32 6.68 -17.63 -20.91
CA LYS A 32 7.38 -17.53 -22.19
C LYS A 32 6.59 -18.23 -23.29
N GLU A 33 6.76 -17.75 -24.53
CA GLU A 33 6.02 -18.24 -25.71
C GLU A 33 4.49 -18.00 -25.64
N GLY A 34 4.05 -17.08 -24.78
CA GLY A 34 2.62 -16.73 -24.66
C GLY A 34 1.80 -17.77 -23.90
N LYS A 35 2.43 -18.56 -23.02
CA LYS A 35 1.73 -19.54 -22.19
C LYS A 35 0.72 -18.85 -21.28
N ILE A 36 -0.49 -19.40 -21.26
CA ILE A 36 -1.55 -18.99 -20.34
C ILE A 36 -1.16 -19.46 -18.94
N PHE A 37 -1.42 -18.61 -17.95
CA PHE A 37 -1.22 -18.91 -16.55
C PHE A 37 -2.42 -18.43 -15.73
N ASP A 38 -2.61 -19.05 -14.58
CA ASP A 38 -3.65 -18.73 -13.62
C ASP A 38 -3.09 -17.94 -12.42
N MET A 39 -3.93 -17.06 -11.88
CA MET A 39 -3.69 -16.35 -10.63
C MET A 39 -4.97 -16.39 -9.79
N CYS A 40 -4.80 -16.58 -8.49
CA CYS A 40 -5.87 -16.49 -7.51
C CYS A 40 -5.34 -15.72 -6.30
N GLY A 41 -6.16 -14.86 -5.74
CA GLY A 41 -5.80 -14.02 -4.61
C GLY A 41 -7.01 -13.25 -4.09
N PHE A 42 -6.83 -12.57 -2.96
CA PHE A 42 -7.85 -11.69 -2.41
C PHE A 42 -7.97 -10.44 -3.28
N LEU A 43 -9.20 -9.94 -3.43
CA LEU A 43 -9.42 -8.62 -3.99
C LEU A 43 -9.10 -7.60 -2.88
N HIS A 44 -7.94 -6.96 -2.98
CA HIS A 44 -7.49 -5.93 -2.04
C HIS A 44 -8.29 -4.63 -2.25
N ILE A 45 -9.48 -4.57 -1.67
CA ILE A 45 -10.35 -3.39 -1.60
C ILE A 45 -10.60 -3.07 -0.13
N ASP A 46 -10.82 -1.79 0.18
CA ASP A 46 -11.00 -1.27 1.53
C ASP A 46 -12.08 -2.05 2.30
N LEU A 47 -13.25 -2.24 1.70
CA LEU A 47 -14.35 -3.01 2.27
C LEU A 47 -14.01 -4.49 2.51
N GLY A 48 -13.03 -5.03 1.79
CA GLY A 48 -12.56 -6.40 1.95
C GLY A 48 -11.77 -6.63 3.24
N THR A 49 -11.39 -5.56 3.94
CA THR A 49 -10.68 -5.62 5.23
C THR A 49 -11.63 -5.62 6.44
N GLN A 50 -12.92 -5.32 6.24
CA GLN A 50 -13.94 -5.35 7.29
C GLN A 50 -14.32 -6.81 7.65
N PRO A 51 -14.22 -7.25 8.92
CA PRO A 51 -14.60 -8.61 9.34
C PRO A 51 -16.10 -8.93 9.27
N ARG A 52 -17.00 -7.94 9.22
CA ARG A 52 -18.46 -8.14 9.19
C ARG A 52 -18.96 -8.51 7.79
N LEU A 53 -19.88 -9.47 7.74
CA LEU A 53 -20.60 -9.83 6.51
C LEU A 53 -21.57 -8.71 6.12
N LEU A 54 -21.72 -8.48 4.81
CA LEU A 54 -22.78 -7.62 4.28
C LEU A 54 -24.15 -8.24 4.55
N ILE A 55 -25.11 -7.40 4.96
CA ILE A 55 -26.48 -7.85 5.20
C ILE A 55 -27.17 -8.31 3.91
N SER A 56 -28.15 -9.21 4.04
CA SER A 56 -28.93 -9.72 2.91
C SER A 56 -29.64 -8.60 2.17
N GLY A 57 -29.74 -8.69 0.85
CA GLY A 57 -30.37 -7.69 -0.02
C GLY A 57 -29.44 -6.54 -0.45
N THR A 58 -28.23 -6.44 0.09
CA THR A 58 -27.25 -5.43 -0.33
C THR A 58 -26.66 -5.76 -1.71
N THR A 59 -26.76 -4.83 -2.65
CA THR A 59 -26.21 -4.99 -4.00
C THR A 59 -24.74 -4.57 -4.03
N VAL A 60 -23.86 -5.44 -4.51
CA VAL A 60 -22.42 -5.15 -4.70
C VAL A 60 -22.12 -5.09 -6.18
N ARG A 61 -21.56 -3.97 -6.64
CA ARG A 61 -21.04 -3.81 -8.00
C ARG A 61 -19.53 -3.62 -7.95
N VAL A 62 -18.80 -4.54 -8.59
CA VAL A 62 -17.34 -4.48 -8.69
C VAL A 62 -16.96 -4.09 -10.11
N ARG A 63 -16.12 -3.05 -10.25
CA ARG A 63 -15.51 -2.66 -11.53
C ARG A 63 -14.00 -2.75 -11.40
N LEU A 64 -13.39 -3.58 -12.23
CA LEU A 64 -11.94 -3.76 -12.28
C LEU A 64 -11.38 -3.09 -13.55
N LEU A 65 -10.31 -2.31 -13.40
CA LEU A 65 -9.61 -1.67 -14.50
C LEU A 65 -8.23 -2.32 -14.63
N LYS A 66 -7.88 -2.77 -15.83
CA LYS A 66 -6.57 -3.36 -16.10
C LYS A 66 -5.52 -2.25 -16.09
N ALA A 67 -4.42 -2.46 -15.36
CA ALA A 67 -3.25 -1.60 -15.45
C ALA A 67 -2.61 -1.67 -16.86
N LYS A 68 -1.82 -0.66 -17.21
CA LYS A 68 -1.07 -0.63 -18.46
C LYS A 68 -0.02 -1.74 -18.48
N ASP A 69 0.25 -2.31 -19.66
CA ASP A 69 1.18 -3.43 -19.80
C ASP A 69 2.61 -3.08 -19.36
N ASN A 70 3.04 -1.84 -19.63
CA ASN A 70 4.35 -1.32 -19.22
C ASN A 70 4.51 -1.12 -17.69
N PHE A 71 3.41 -1.11 -16.94
CA PHE A 71 3.44 -1.11 -15.47
C PHE A 71 3.37 -2.54 -14.93
N SER A 72 2.63 -3.44 -15.61
CA SER A 72 2.40 -4.81 -15.16
C SER A 72 3.52 -5.79 -15.55
N LEU A 73 4.34 -5.45 -16.56
CA LEU A 73 5.38 -6.33 -17.11
C LEU A 73 6.77 -5.72 -16.93
N LEU A 74 7.73 -6.58 -16.61
CA LEU A 74 9.15 -6.24 -16.53
C LEU A 74 9.90 -6.99 -17.65
N ALA A 75 10.52 -6.26 -18.56
CA ALA A 75 11.16 -6.80 -19.75
C ALA A 75 12.27 -5.87 -20.30
N LYS A 76 13.24 -6.46 -21.01
CA LYS A 76 14.30 -5.70 -21.67
C LYS A 76 13.79 -4.85 -22.86
N THR A 77 12.70 -5.28 -23.49
CA THR A 77 12.02 -4.61 -24.62
C THR A 77 10.52 -4.47 -24.34
N GLY A 78 9.85 -3.54 -25.03
CA GLY A 78 8.46 -3.14 -24.74
C GLY A 78 7.38 -3.81 -25.56
N ASP A 79 7.67 -4.92 -26.25
CA ASP A 79 6.75 -5.53 -27.23
C ASP A 79 5.81 -6.60 -26.63
N PHE A 80 5.62 -6.59 -25.30
CA PHE A 80 4.82 -7.58 -24.59
C PHE A 80 3.48 -7.01 -24.14
N ARG A 81 2.41 -7.82 -24.23
CA ARG A 81 1.07 -7.49 -23.74
C ARG A 81 0.58 -8.50 -22.71
N LEU A 82 -0.18 -8.04 -21.73
CA LEU A 82 -0.93 -8.91 -20.82
C LEU A 82 -2.41 -8.94 -21.24
N GLN A 83 -2.88 -10.11 -21.65
CA GLN A 83 -4.28 -10.36 -22.02
C GLN A 83 -4.99 -11.14 -20.92
N ILE A 84 -6.20 -10.71 -20.55
CA ILE A 84 -7.06 -11.41 -19.59
C ILE A 84 -8.00 -12.31 -20.40
N GLU A 85 -7.81 -13.63 -20.32
CA GLU A 85 -8.67 -14.61 -21.00
C GLU A 85 -9.98 -14.86 -20.22
N ASN A 86 -9.87 -15.02 -18.90
CA ASN A 86 -11.01 -15.26 -18.03
C ASN A 86 -10.78 -14.58 -16.68
N ILE A 87 -11.86 -14.06 -16.09
CA ILE A 87 -11.87 -13.54 -14.72
C ILE A 87 -13.10 -14.07 -14.00
N SER A 88 -12.89 -14.59 -12.80
CA SER A 88 -13.95 -15.12 -11.94
C SER A 88 -13.82 -14.54 -10.54
N LEU A 89 -14.95 -14.12 -9.96
CA LEU A 89 -15.02 -13.62 -8.58
C LEU A 89 -15.75 -14.65 -7.70
N PHE A 90 -15.04 -15.20 -6.73
CA PHE A 90 -15.60 -16.15 -5.77
C PHE A 90 -16.04 -15.40 -4.51
N ILE A 91 -17.34 -15.41 -4.22
CA ILE A 91 -17.92 -14.75 -3.05
C ILE A 91 -18.49 -15.82 -2.11
N ARG A 92 -18.10 -15.76 -0.83
CA ARG A 92 -18.70 -16.60 0.22
C ARG A 92 -20.02 -15.98 0.66
N LYS A 93 -21.09 -16.78 0.63
CA LYS A 93 -22.40 -16.43 1.20
C LYS A 93 -22.66 -17.31 2.42
N CYS A 94 -23.37 -16.76 3.41
CA CYS A 94 -23.75 -17.47 4.61
C CYS A 94 -25.27 -17.64 4.64
N ASP A 95 -25.72 -18.89 4.72
CA ASP A 95 -27.13 -19.19 4.94
C ASP A 95 -27.47 -19.00 6.41
N VAL A 96 -28.52 -18.23 6.69
CA VAL A 96 -28.97 -17.88 8.03
C VAL A 96 -30.41 -18.35 8.23
N SER A 97 -30.78 -18.74 9.46
CA SER A 97 -32.14 -19.17 9.75
C SER A 97 -33.15 -18.03 9.58
N SER A 98 -34.39 -18.36 9.23
CA SER A 98 -35.45 -17.37 9.02
C SER A 98 -35.70 -16.48 10.25
N SER A 99 -35.51 -17.01 11.46
CA SER A 99 -35.64 -16.24 12.70
C SER A 99 -34.61 -15.12 12.81
N ILE A 100 -33.37 -15.35 12.36
CA ILE A 100 -32.31 -14.32 12.34
C ILE A 100 -32.61 -13.25 11.29
N VAL A 101 -33.11 -13.65 10.12
CA VAL A 101 -33.51 -12.69 9.07
C VAL A 101 -34.61 -11.75 9.58
N ILE A 102 -35.67 -12.30 10.20
CA ILE A 102 -36.75 -11.49 10.79
C ILE A 102 -36.22 -10.58 11.90
N ALA A 103 -35.32 -11.09 12.76
CA ALA A 103 -34.71 -10.28 13.81
C ALA A 103 -33.88 -9.11 13.25
N HIS A 104 -33.11 -9.33 12.18
CA HIS A 104 -32.38 -8.26 11.50
C HIS A 104 -33.31 -7.21 10.90
N GLU A 105 -34.39 -7.61 10.22
CA GLU A 105 -35.36 -6.65 9.66
C GLU A 105 -36.04 -5.80 10.74
N LYS A 106 -36.36 -6.40 11.89
CA LYS A 106 -36.91 -5.65 13.04
C LYS A 106 -35.88 -4.71 13.67
N ALA A 107 -34.62 -5.11 13.76
CA ALA A 107 -33.55 -4.25 14.28
C ALA A 107 -33.31 -3.04 13.35
N LEU A 108 -33.40 -3.24 12.02
CA LEU A 108 -33.27 -2.19 11.01
C LEU A 108 -34.40 -1.15 11.04
N GLU A 109 -35.53 -1.44 11.71
CA GLU A 109 -36.58 -0.44 11.98
C GLU A 109 -36.18 0.57 13.05
N GLN A 110 -35.19 0.24 13.89
CA GLN A 110 -34.77 1.03 15.04
C GLN A 110 -33.43 1.71 14.83
N ALA A 111 -32.52 1.09 14.06
CA ALA A 111 -31.16 1.58 13.87
C ALA A 111 -30.58 1.19 12.51
N LEU A 112 -29.53 1.92 12.09
CA LEU A 112 -28.73 1.60 10.92
C LEU A 112 -27.73 0.50 11.23
N VAL A 113 -27.39 -0.31 10.23
CA VAL A 113 -26.25 -1.22 10.32
C VAL A 113 -24.98 -0.42 10.14
N GLN A 114 -24.10 -0.46 11.13
CA GLN A 114 -22.82 0.23 11.13
C GLN A 114 -21.67 -0.75 10.85
N MET A 115 -20.85 -0.45 9.85
CA MET A 115 -19.73 -1.27 9.40
C MET A 115 -18.45 -0.42 9.31
N PRO A 116 -17.66 -0.32 10.40
CA PRO A 116 -16.39 0.41 10.37
C PRO A 116 -15.36 -0.33 9.53
N PHE A 117 -14.60 0.39 8.71
CA PHE A 117 -13.57 -0.20 7.86
C PHE A 117 -12.39 0.77 7.69
N THR A 118 -11.25 0.23 7.29
CA THR A 118 -10.08 1.04 6.95
C THR A 118 -10.14 1.42 5.48
N ARG A 119 -10.39 2.70 5.23
CA ARG A 119 -10.34 3.31 3.91
C ARG A 119 -8.90 3.66 3.56
N ILE A 120 -8.50 3.37 2.33
CA ILE A 120 -7.16 3.64 1.83
C ILE A 120 -7.18 4.87 0.95
N GLU A 121 -6.36 5.86 1.31
CA GLU A 121 -6.07 6.99 0.44
C GLU A 121 -4.60 6.97 0.01
N THR A 122 -4.34 7.27 -1.26
CA THR A 122 -2.97 7.37 -1.77
C THR A 122 -2.72 8.74 -2.37
N LYS A 123 -1.56 9.32 -2.05
CA LYS A 123 -1.04 10.56 -2.62
C LYS A 123 0.34 10.32 -3.19
N THR A 124 0.70 11.11 -4.19
CA THR A 124 2.02 11.04 -4.81
C THR A 124 2.63 12.43 -4.91
N PHE A 125 3.93 12.52 -4.66
CA PHE A 125 4.70 13.76 -4.80
C PHE A 125 5.91 13.48 -5.67
N THR A 126 6.14 14.33 -6.67
CA THR A 126 7.31 14.21 -7.56
C THR A 126 8.47 14.99 -6.95
N LEU A 127 9.59 14.32 -6.73
CA LEU A 127 10.82 14.88 -6.19
C LEU A 127 11.85 15.00 -7.32
N SER A 128 12.18 16.23 -7.73
CA SER A 128 13.15 16.47 -8.80
C SER A 128 14.55 15.95 -8.44
N SER A 129 15.30 15.50 -9.44
CA SER A 129 16.73 15.20 -9.28
C SER A 129 17.51 16.41 -8.75
N GLY A 130 18.58 16.16 -8.01
CA GLY A 130 19.45 17.22 -7.46
C GLY A 130 19.04 17.73 -6.07
N LEU A 131 17.86 17.34 -5.56
CA LEU A 131 17.42 17.72 -4.21
C LEU A 131 18.24 17.01 -3.13
N LYS A 132 18.65 17.78 -2.11
CA LYS A 132 19.27 17.26 -0.87
C LYS A 132 18.31 17.28 0.33
N SER A 133 17.27 18.10 0.25
CA SER A 133 16.23 18.23 1.28
C SER A 133 14.95 18.68 0.63
N ILE A 134 13.81 18.25 1.15
CA ILE A 134 12.49 18.75 0.75
C ILE A 134 11.54 18.71 1.96
N ILE A 135 10.68 19.73 2.03
CA ILE A 135 9.52 19.75 2.93
C ILE A 135 8.29 19.77 2.02
N ILE A 136 7.38 18.83 2.25
CA ILE A 136 6.10 18.76 1.56
C ILE A 136 5.04 19.27 2.55
N PRO A 137 4.67 20.56 2.48
CA PRO A 137 3.65 21.12 3.35
C PRO A 137 2.27 20.58 2.95
N ASN A 138 1.35 20.47 3.91
CA ASN A 138 -0.04 20.04 3.67
C ASN A 138 -0.14 18.74 2.86
N ALA A 139 0.77 17.78 3.10
CA ALA A 139 0.71 16.47 2.49
C ALA A 139 -0.63 15.78 2.81
N MET A 140 -1.16 16.02 4.02
CA MET A 140 -2.53 15.76 4.39
C MET A 140 -3.14 16.98 5.06
N ASN A 141 -4.43 17.24 4.79
CA ASN A 141 -5.24 18.27 5.46
C ASN A 141 -6.66 17.72 5.61
N GLY A 142 -7.26 17.91 6.78
CA GLY A 142 -8.58 17.42 7.13
C GLY A 142 -8.49 16.33 8.18
N ILE A 143 -9.32 15.29 8.04
CA ILE A 143 -9.28 14.13 8.95
C ILE A 143 -7.92 13.44 8.81
N LEU A 144 -7.22 13.23 9.92
CA LEU A 144 -5.91 12.63 9.95
C LEU A 144 -6.01 11.10 9.80
N PRO A 145 -5.13 10.47 9.03
CA PRO A 145 -5.07 9.02 8.94
C PRO A 145 -4.58 8.41 10.27
N SER A 146 -4.97 7.16 10.54
CA SER A 146 -4.42 6.38 11.65
C SER A 146 -2.98 5.94 11.36
N ARG A 147 -2.64 5.70 10.09
CA ARG A 147 -1.31 5.29 9.65
C ARG A 147 -0.91 5.96 8.35
N MET A 148 0.37 6.30 8.24
CA MET A 148 1.00 6.70 6.98
C MET A 148 2.17 5.79 6.64
N VAL A 149 2.22 5.34 5.39
CA VAL A 149 3.34 4.59 4.81
C VAL A 149 3.93 5.38 3.67
N LEU A 150 5.23 5.65 3.75
CA LEU A 150 5.99 6.39 2.75
C LEU A 150 6.95 5.46 2.02
N GLY A 151 6.98 5.55 0.70
CA GLY A 151 7.90 4.81 -0.16
C GLY A 151 8.41 5.66 -1.29
N LEU A 152 9.71 5.55 -1.62
CA LEU A 152 10.31 6.24 -2.74
C LEU A 152 10.59 5.26 -3.88
N VAL A 153 10.14 5.60 -5.08
CA VAL A 153 10.38 4.82 -6.29
C VAL A 153 10.90 5.72 -7.41
N SER A 154 11.57 5.14 -8.41
CA SER A 154 11.97 5.89 -9.60
C SER A 154 10.72 6.40 -10.32
N ASN A 155 10.70 7.68 -10.71
CA ASN A 155 9.57 8.25 -11.42
C ASN A 155 9.30 7.53 -12.76
N ALA A 156 10.36 7.05 -13.44
CA ALA A 156 10.21 6.24 -14.64
C ALA A 156 9.54 4.89 -14.35
N ALA A 157 9.87 4.23 -13.24
CA ALA A 157 9.22 2.98 -12.82
C ALA A 157 7.72 3.21 -12.53
N PHE A 158 7.40 4.27 -11.78
CA PHE A 158 6.03 4.64 -11.45
C PHE A 158 5.17 4.90 -12.69
N ASN A 159 5.74 5.53 -13.72
CA ASN A 159 5.05 5.84 -14.98
C ASN A 159 5.01 4.67 -16.00
N GLY A 160 5.59 3.51 -15.66
CA GLY A 160 5.60 2.32 -16.50
C GLY A 160 6.75 2.31 -17.52
N ASP A 161 7.97 2.15 -17.03
CA ASP A 161 9.13 1.77 -17.86
C ASP A 161 9.31 0.24 -17.77
N PHE A 162 9.27 -0.44 -18.91
CA PHE A 162 9.42 -1.91 -18.97
C PHE A 162 10.71 -2.41 -18.31
N LYS A 163 11.75 -1.57 -18.20
CA LYS A 163 13.04 -1.95 -17.60
C LYS A 163 13.12 -1.67 -16.10
N LYS A 164 12.13 -1.01 -15.51
CA LYS A 164 12.15 -0.63 -14.10
C LYS A 164 10.95 -1.20 -13.35
N ASN A 165 11.19 -1.72 -12.16
CA ASN A 165 10.16 -2.33 -11.36
C ASN A 165 9.48 -1.26 -10.47
N PRO A 166 8.15 -1.05 -10.59
CA PRO A 166 7.43 -0.06 -9.78
C PRO A 166 7.36 -0.42 -8.29
N PHE A 167 7.72 -1.66 -7.91
CA PHE A 167 7.79 -2.12 -6.52
C PHE A 167 9.22 -2.10 -5.95
N ASN A 168 10.19 -1.51 -6.66
CA ASN A 168 11.54 -1.29 -6.17
C ASN A 168 11.60 -0.03 -5.29
N PHE A 169 11.28 -0.18 -4.00
CA PHE A 169 11.29 0.91 -3.02
C PHE A 169 12.73 1.20 -2.56
N LYS A 170 13.29 2.29 -3.08
CA LYS A 170 14.68 2.68 -2.87
C LYS A 170 14.81 3.59 -1.65
N ASN A 171 15.92 3.45 -0.92
CA ASN A 171 16.23 4.34 0.21
C ASN A 171 16.77 5.71 -0.23
N TYR A 172 17.31 5.84 -1.45
CA TYR A 172 17.93 7.07 -2.00
C TYR A 172 18.93 7.77 -1.07
N ASN A 173 19.62 7.02 -0.21
CA ASN A 173 20.49 7.55 0.85
C ASN A 173 19.79 8.61 1.73
N LEU A 174 18.49 8.43 2.00
CA LEU A 174 17.74 9.24 2.94
C LEU A 174 18.46 9.23 4.30
N SER A 175 18.69 10.41 4.87
CA SER A 175 19.42 10.62 6.12
C SER A 175 18.58 11.23 7.22
N TYR A 176 17.38 11.73 6.88
CA TYR A 176 16.41 12.25 7.83
C TYR A 176 15.00 12.04 7.29
N ILE A 177 14.10 11.55 8.12
CA ILE A 177 12.67 11.49 7.85
C ILE A 177 11.85 11.74 9.11
N SER A 178 10.89 12.65 8.99
CA SER A 178 9.86 12.91 9.99
C SER A 178 8.59 13.41 9.31
N LEU A 179 7.49 13.28 10.03
CA LEU A 179 6.24 13.97 9.79
C LEU A 179 6.16 15.16 10.75
N SER A 180 5.34 16.14 10.43
CA SER A 180 4.92 17.14 11.40
C SER A 180 3.41 17.31 11.34
N GLU A 181 2.75 17.01 12.45
CA GLU A 181 1.32 17.17 12.67
C GLU A 181 1.07 18.51 13.37
N ASN A 182 0.38 19.44 12.73
CA ASN A 182 0.09 20.78 13.27
C ASN A 182 1.36 21.50 13.82
N GLY A 183 2.50 21.34 13.16
CA GLY A 183 3.79 21.90 13.57
C GLY A 183 4.57 21.09 14.62
N VAL A 184 4.00 20.02 15.17
CA VAL A 184 4.67 19.11 16.11
C VAL A 184 5.28 17.93 15.37
N GLN A 185 6.55 17.62 15.60
CA GLN A 185 7.27 16.55 14.89
C GLN A 185 6.84 15.14 15.36
N ILE A 186 6.61 14.23 14.40
CA ILE A 186 6.30 12.82 14.61
C ILE A 186 7.27 11.96 13.78
N PRO A 187 7.97 10.99 14.37
CA PRO A 187 8.14 10.80 15.81
C PRO A 187 8.89 11.97 16.47
N MET A 188 8.73 12.12 17.79
CA MET A 188 9.40 13.16 18.58
C MET A 188 10.93 13.15 18.37
N SER A 189 11.52 11.96 18.27
CA SER A 189 12.88 11.79 17.75
C SER A 189 12.79 11.29 16.31
N ALA A 190 13.04 12.18 15.34
CA ALA A 190 13.05 11.87 13.91
C ALA A 190 13.95 10.66 13.59
N TYR A 191 13.62 9.95 12.52
CA TYR A 191 14.48 8.91 12.01
C TYR A 191 15.67 9.54 11.28
N THR A 192 16.88 9.08 11.60
CA THR A 192 18.14 9.56 11.00
C THR A 192 18.99 8.39 10.49
N PRO A 193 18.49 7.59 9.51
CA PRO A 193 19.22 6.42 9.04
C PRO A 193 20.52 6.81 8.32
N SER A 194 21.52 5.93 8.38
CA SER A 194 22.71 5.99 7.53
C SER A 194 22.85 4.69 6.77
N TYR A 195 22.37 4.66 5.53
CA TYR A 195 22.41 3.46 4.69
C TYR A 195 23.83 3.09 4.25
N LYS A 196 24.74 4.06 4.10
CA LYS A 196 26.17 3.83 3.84
C LYS A 196 26.84 3.06 4.99
N ASN A 197 26.55 3.44 6.23
CA ASN A 197 27.14 2.84 7.42
C ASN A 197 26.32 1.67 7.98
N ASN A 198 25.25 1.25 7.30
CA ASN A 198 24.30 0.24 7.74
C ASN A 198 23.59 0.53 9.09
N LEU A 199 23.36 1.81 9.39
CA LEU A 199 22.70 2.26 10.63
C LEU A 199 21.25 2.67 10.34
N PHE A 200 20.35 1.69 10.21
CA PHE A 200 18.93 1.94 9.90
C PHE A 200 17.99 0.98 10.65
N ALA A 201 18.47 0.34 11.73
CA ALA A 201 17.72 -0.68 12.46
C ALA A 201 16.39 -0.18 13.03
N ARG A 202 16.33 1.09 13.47
CA ARG A 202 15.10 1.69 14.00
C ARG A 202 14.01 1.82 12.91
N ASN A 203 14.40 2.23 11.70
CA ASN A 203 13.49 2.30 10.54
C ASN A 203 13.02 0.91 10.11
N TYR A 204 13.92 -0.08 10.13
CA TYR A 204 13.54 -1.46 9.84
C TYR A 204 12.58 -2.01 10.90
N LEU A 205 12.83 -1.74 12.19
CA LEU A 205 11.93 -2.16 13.27
C LEU A 205 10.54 -1.52 13.14
N SER A 206 10.47 -0.25 12.74
CA SER A 206 9.18 0.46 12.60
C SER A 206 8.27 -0.16 11.54
N LEU A 207 8.84 -0.82 10.53
CA LEU A 207 8.05 -1.60 9.56
C LEU A 207 7.21 -2.69 10.24
N PHE A 208 7.68 -3.29 11.33
CA PHE A 208 6.97 -4.35 12.03
C PHE A 208 6.10 -3.82 13.16
N THR A 209 6.61 -2.88 13.95
CA THR A 209 5.88 -2.33 15.09
C THR A 209 4.71 -1.49 14.63
N ASP A 210 4.91 -0.62 13.65
CA ASP A 210 3.91 0.37 13.28
C ASP A 210 2.87 -0.20 12.31
N LEU A 211 3.15 -1.34 11.66
CA LEU A 211 2.15 -2.18 10.97
C LEU A 211 1.47 -3.18 11.92
N ALA A 212 1.99 -3.38 13.13
CA ALA A 212 1.67 -4.51 14.00
C ALA A 212 1.74 -5.88 13.28
N GLN A 213 2.68 -6.03 12.35
CA GLN A 213 2.85 -7.25 11.57
C GLN A 213 4.24 -7.84 11.80
N HIS A 214 4.30 -8.97 12.50
CA HIS A 214 5.55 -9.64 12.84
C HIS A 214 6.16 -10.45 11.70
N ASN A 215 5.42 -10.67 10.61
CA ASN A 215 5.89 -11.43 9.46
C ASN A 215 5.60 -10.69 8.15
N THR A 216 6.55 -9.86 7.74
CA THR A 216 6.53 -9.15 6.44
C THR A 216 7.29 -9.90 5.36
N ASN A 217 8.01 -10.99 5.72
CA ASN A 217 8.94 -11.69 4.84
C ASN A 217 9.98 -10.75 4.18
N ILE A 218 10.35 -9.65 4.85
CA ILE A 218 11.39 -8.70 4.43
C ILE A 218 12.53 -8.80 5.42
N SER A 219 13.71 -9.19 4.96
CA SER A 219 14.94 -9.17 5.74
C SER A 219 15.55 -7.76 5.84
N LEU A 220 16.46 -7.56 6.79
CA LEU A 220 17.19 -6.29 6.94
C LEU A 220 17.91 -5.84 5.65
N VAL A 221 18.47 -6.80 4.90
CA VAL A 221 19.17 -6.55 3.63
C VAL A 221 18.18 -6.15 2.53
N GLU A 222 17.04 -6.84 2.42
CA GLU A 222 15.99 -6.51 1.46
C GLU A 222 15.34 -5.16 1.74
N TYR A 223 15.13 -4.84 3.02
CA TYR A 223 14.65 -3.53 3.44
C TYR A 223 15.53 -2.40 2.90
N LYS A 224 16.85 -2.51 3.09
CA LYS A 224 17.81 -1.52 2.56
C LYS A 224 17.74 -1.41 1.04
N ASN A 225 17.70 -2.54 0.34
CA ASN A 225 18.02 -2.57 -1.09
C ASN A 225 16.82 -2.35 -2.02
N SER A 226 15.61 -2.75 -1.62
CA SER A 226 14.45 -2.79 -2.53
C SER A 226 13.08 -2.73 -1.86
N SER A 227 13.02 -2.73 -0.53
CA SER A 227 11.76 -2.73 0.24
C SER A 227 11.77 -1.65 1.32
N CYS A 228 12.36 -0.50 1.02
CA CYS A 228 12.52 0.59 1.98
C CYS A 228 11.23 1.41 2.11
N LEU A 229 10.35 0.96 3.01
CA LEU A 229 9.13 1.66 3.40
C LEU A 229 9.29 2.28 4.80
N TYR A 230 8.72 3.47 4.99
CA TYR A 230 8.70 4.14 6.28
C TYR A 230 7.26 4.20 6.78
N VAL A 231 6.98 3.52 7.87
CA VAL A 231 5.65 3.44 8.47
C VAL A 231 5.61 4.34 9.68
N PHE A 232 4.48 5.03 9.85
CA PHE A 232 4.17 5.89 10.99
C PHE A 232 2.77 5.55 11.47
N ASP A 233 2.66 5.11 12.72
CA ASP A 233 1.40 5.13 13.46
C ASP A 233 1.15 6.57 13.96
N LEU A 234 -0.02 7.11 13.65
CA LEU A 234 -0.44 8.48 13.99
C LEU A 234 -1.56 8.52 15.02
N THR A 235 -1.97 7.37 15.53
CA THR A 235 -2.85 7.28 16.70
C THR A 235 -2.08 7.69 17.95
N GLN A 236 -2.78 8.28 18.93
CA GLN A 236 -2.12 8.83 20.11
C GLN A 236 -1.59 7.74 21.05
N ASP A 237 -2.17 6.55 20.99
CA ASP A 237 -1.89 5.39 21.82
C ASP A 237 -1.22 4.24 21.04
N TYR A 238 -0.80 4.46 19.79
CA TYR A 238 -0.19 3.45 18.90
C TYR A 238 -1.10 2.22 18.65
N SER A 239 -2.40 2.48 18.51
CA SER A 239 -3.46 1.49 18.31
C SER A 239 -3.95 1.42 16.86
N ALA A 240 -3.16 1.86 15.85
CA ALA A 240 -3.64 1.89 14.47
C ALA A 240 -4.05 0.51 13.91
N SER A 241 -3.53 -0.58 14.50
CA SER A 241 -3.88 -1.96 14.16
C SER A 241 -4.91 -2.61 15.10
N ASP A 242 -5.38 -1.90 16.11
CA ASP A 242 -6.34 -2.45 17.08
C ASP A 242 -7.76 -2.48 16.50
N PRO A 243 -8.63 -3.39 16.99
CA PRO A 243 -9.96 -3.59 16.41
C PRO A 243 -10.98 -2.49 16.77
N PHE A 244 -10.59 -1.49 17.55
CA PHE A 244 -11.47 -0.40 17.96
C PHE A 244 -11.26 0.87 17.13
N ASN A 245 -12.30 1.71 17.09
CA ASN A 245 -12.23 2.97 16.37
C ASN A 245 -11.52 4.02 17.21
N ASN A 246 -10.48 4.62 16.62
CA ASN A 246 -9.83 5.81 17.12
C ASN A 246 -10.72 7.04 16.85
N VAL A 247 -10.67 8.01 17.75
CA VAL A 247 -11.42 9.25 17.55
C VAL A 247 -10.83 10.00 16.34
N ALA A 248 -11.68 10.37 15.39
CA ALA A 248 -11.27 11.17 14.24
C ALA A 248 -10.68 12.50 14.71
N ARG A 249 -9.44 12.77 14.32
CA ARG A 249 -8.74 14.03 14.59
C ARG A 249 -8.62 14.81 13.29
N SER A 250 -8.76 16.12 13.34
CA SER A 250 -8.52 16.99 12.18
C SER A 250 -7.22 17.77 12.34
N GLY A 251 -6.49 17.97 11.25
CA GLY A 251 -5.26 18.75 11.26
C GLY A 251 -4.55 18.75 9.92
N ASP A 252 -3.30 19.21 9.93
CA ASP A 252 -2.39 19.13 8.80
C ASP A 252 -1.20 18.22 9.10
N ILE A 253 -0.71 17.54 8.06
CA ILE A 253 0.55 16.80 8.11
C ILE A 253 1.47 17.32 7.02
N SER A 254 2.70 17.68 7.40
CA SER A 254 3.81 17.92 6.49
C SER A 254 4.85 16.80 6.56
N ILE A 255 5.50 16.50 5.43
CA ILE A 255 6.54 15.46 5.34
C ILE A 255 7.89 16.14 5.16
N HIS A 256 8.88 15.74 5.96
CA HIS A 256 10.22 16.33 5.96
C HIS A 256 11.25 15.26 5.61
N LEU A 257 11.97 15.47 4.52
CA LEU A 257 12.97 14.52 4.00
C LEU A 257 14.31 15.23 3.80
N LYS A 258 15.41 14.58 4.23
CA LYS A 258 16.77 14.98 3.85
C LYS A 258 17.55 13.76 3.38
N PHE A 259 18.40 13.96 2.39
CA PHE A 259 19.23 12.95 1.76
C PHE A 259 20.70 13.24 2.06
N ASP A 260 21.48 12.19 2.30
CA ASP A 260 22.93 12.29 2.48
C ASP A 260 23.62 12.78 1.18
N GLU A 261 23.09 12.31 0.05
CA GLU A 261 23.50 12.67 -1.31
C GLU A 261 22.33 13.33 -2.06
N ILE A 262 22.63 14.09 -3.10
CA ILE A 262 21.58 14.62 -3.97
C ILE A 262 20.83 13.49 -4.67
N LEU A 263 19.51 13.64 -4.86
CA LEU A 263 18.73 12.67 -5.62
C LEU A 263 19.32 12.48 -7.03
N PRO A 264 19.74 11.27 -7.42
CA PRO A 264 20.42 11.04 -8.71
C PRO A 264 19.46 11.03 -9.90
N GLU A 265 18.17 10.80 -9.65
CA GLU A 265 17.09 10.79 -10.63
C GLU A 265 15.84 11.41 -10.01
N THR A 266 14.86 11.78 -10.83
CA THR A 266 13.53 12.16 -10.33
C THR A 266 12.88 10.95 -9.66
N ALA A 267 12.46 11.12 -8.41
CA ALA A 267 11.79 10.10 -7.62
C ALA A 267 10.31 10.46 -7.43
N THR A 268 9.46 9.46 -7.26
CA THR A 268 8.08 9.63 -6.81
C THR A 268 8.00 9.14 -5.36
N LEU A 269 7.60 10.04 -4.47
CA LEU A 269 7.19 9.70 -3.11
C LEU A 269 5.73 9.23 -3.16
N LEU A 270 5.52 7.95 -2.85
CA LEU A 270 4.22 7.35 -2.63
C LEU A 270 3.87 7.51 -1.15
N VAL A 271 2.67 8.02 -0.89
CA VAL A 271 2.11 8.20 0.44
C VAL A 271 0.83 7.39 0.50
N TYR A 272 0.86 6.29 1.24
CA TYR A 272 -0.28 5.44 1.51
C TYR A 272 -0.81 5.77 2.90
N MET A 273 -2.12 6.00 3.01
CA MET A 273 -2.76 6.48 4.23
C MET A 273 -3.92 5.56 4.56
N GLU A 274 -3.96 5.10 5.81
CA GLU A 274 -5.09 4.36 6.35
C GLU A 274 -5.97 5.32 7.13
N MET A 275 -7.24 5.40 6.74
CA MET A 275 -8.24 6.25 7.37
C MET A 275 -9.34 5.38 7.94
N GLN A 276 -9.80 5.68 9.15
CA GLN A 276 -10.99 5.03 9.67
C GLN A 276 -12.22 5.66 9.02
N SER A 277 -13.13 4.82 8.54
CA SER A 277 -14.37 5.24 7.89
C SER A 277 -15.51 4.31 8.25
N LEU A 278 -16.74 4.77 8.05
CA LEU A 278 -17.95 4.04 8.42
C LEU A 278 -18.87 3.88 7.21
N ILE A 279 -19.33 2.66 6.97
CA ILE A 279 -20.50 2.40 6.12
C ILE A 279 -21.72 2.23 7.01
N GLU A 280 -22.78 2.95 6.68
CA GLU A 280 -24.09 2.76 7.28
C GLU A 280 -25.09 2.23 6.25
N ILE A 281 -25.91 1.25 6.64
CA ILE A 281 -26.94 0.67 5.77
C ILE A 281 -28.29 0.76 6.47
N ASP A 282 -29.27 1.37 5.80
CA ASP A 282 -30.64 1.48 6.32
C ASP A 282 -31.52 0.27 5.96
N LYS A 283 -32.76 0.30 6.46
CA LYS A 283 -33.78 -0.73 6.18
C LYS A 283 -34.01 -0.92 4.67
N SER A 284 -33.98 0.16 3.89
CA SER A 284 -34.18 0.14 2.44
C SER A 284 -32.92 -0.28 1.66
N ARG A 285 -31.82 -0.61 2.35
CA ARG A 285 -30.50 -0.91 1.77
C ARG A 285 -29.86 0.27 1.07
N ASN A 286 -30.24 1.49 1.42
CA ASN A 286 -29.46 2.67 1.09
C ASN A 286 -28.16 2.64 1.87
N ILE A 287 -27.07 3.00 1.20
CA ILE A 287 -25.72 2.99 1.76
C ILE A 287 -25.30 4.44 1.98
N PHE A 288 -24.84 4.76 3.19
CA PHE A 288 -24.27 6.04 3.56
C PHE A 288 -22.80 5.86 3.92
N THR A 289 -21.98 6.83 3.54
CA THR A 289 -20.55 6.91 3.86
C THR A 289 -20.24 8.28 4.44
N ASP A 290 -19.23 8.36 5.30
CA ASP A 290 -18.83 9.58 6.02
C ASP A 290 -17.77 10.43 5.31
N PHE A 291 -17.51 10.16 4.03
CA PHE A 291 -16.48 10.81 3.20
C PHE A 291 -16.94 11.07 1.76
#